data_AF-A0A0F9QRE1-F1
#
_entry.id   AF-A0A0F9QRE1-F1
#
_cell.length_a   1.000
_cell.length_b   1.000
_cell.length_c   1.000
_cell.angle_alpha   90.00
_cell.angle_beta   90.00
_cell.angle_gamma   90.00
#
_symmetry.space_group_name_H-M   'P 1'
#
loop_
_entity.id
_entity.type
_entity.pdbx_description
1 polymer ?
#
loop_
_entity_poly.entity_id
_entity_poly.type
_entity_poly.pdbx_seq_one_letter_code
_entity_poly.pdbx_strand_id
1 'polypeptide(L)' 'MTDKRYYTMKQVAELLSLSYNWTVALAARGELPGAFRLTPRGRWLVDATVLDRYVSSYKTKQLQEHINSAYQSAPES' A
#
# COMPACT_ATOMS: atom_id res chain seq x y z
N MET A 1 -3.37 18.63 5.33
CA MET A 1 -3.36 17.24 4.83
C MET A 1 -4.29 16.47 5.75
N THR A 2 -5.37 15.89 5.22
CA THR A 2 -6.53 15.42 5.97
C THR A 2 -6.12 14.43 7.07
N ASP A 3 -6.36 14.80 8.33
CA ASP A 3 -6.06 14.03 9.56
C ASP A 3 -6.97 12.79 9.69
N LYS A 4 -7.00 11.95 8.65
CA LYS A 4 -7.84 10.76 8.62
C LYS A 4 -7.04 9.60 9.19
N ARG A 5 -7.27 9.28 10.47
CA ARG A 5 -6.58 8.18 11.16
C ARG A 5 -6.75 6.82 10.47
N TYR A 6 -7.87 6.59 9.78
CA TYR A 6 -8.17 5.31 9.14
C TYR A 6 -8.79 5.45 7.74
N TYR A 7 -8.34 4.61 6.82
CA TYR A 7 -8.96 4.40 5.51
C TYR A 7 -9.98 3.26 5.55
N THR A 8 -11.06 3.42 4.79
CA THR A 8 -11.95 2.29 4.47
C THR A 8 -11.35 1.47 3.33
N MET A 9 -11.75 0.20 3.19
CA MET A 9 -11.31 -0.63 2.05
C MET A 9 -11.61 -0.01 0.68
N LYS A 10 -12.68 0.77 0.56
CA LYS A 10 -12.98 1.50 -0.69
C LYS A 10 -11.90 2.55 -0.98
N GLN A 11 -11.52 3.33 0.02
CA GLN A 11 -10.47 4.34 -0.14
C GLN A 11 -9.10 3.71 -0.40
N VAL A 12 -8.80 2.58 0.23
CA VAL A 12 -7.55 1.85 -0.03
C VAL A 12 -7.53 1.28 -1.45
N ALA A 13 -8.64 0.72 -1.91
CA ALA A 13 -8.79 0.24 -3.28
C ALA A 13 -8.54 1.38 -4.29
N GLU A 14 -9.12 2.56 -4.05
CA GLU A 14 -8.87 3.76 -4.86
C GLU A 14 -7.39 4.19 -4.81
N LEU A 15 -6.80 4.29 -3.62
CA LEU A 15 -5.42 4.73 -3.41
C LEU A 15 -4.40 3.81 -4.10
N LEU A 16 -4.62 2.50 -4.02
CA LEU A 16 -3.74 1.49 -4.59
C LEU A 16 -4.11 1.11 -6.03
N SER A 17 -5.17 1.72 -6.59
CA SER A 17 -5.71 1.37 -7.90
C SER A 17 -6.01 -0.14 -8.04
N LEU A 18 -6.60 -0.72 -6.99
CA LEU A 18 -7.01 -2.13 -6.92
C LEU A 18 -8.54 -2.24 -6.92
N SER A 19 -9.05 -3.44 -7.21
CA SER A 19 -10.47 -3.70 -6.98
C SER A 19 -10.78 -3.83 -5.49
N TYR A 20 -12.00 -3.46 -5.09
CA TYR A 20 -12.44 -3.59 -3.70
C TYR A 20 -12.32 -5.04 -3.18
N ASN A 21 -12.78 -6.01 -3.97
CA ASN A 21 -12.74 -7.43 -3.59
C ASN A 21 -11.31 -7.93 -3.37
N TRP A 22 -10.39 -7.53 -4.24
CA TRP A 22 -8.98 -7.90 -4.08
C TRP A 22 -8.37 -7.24 -2.84
N THR A 23 -8.69 -5.98 -2.57
CA THR A 23 -8.22 -5.26 -1.38
C THR A 23 -8.69 -5.94 -0.09
N VAL A 24 -9.95 -6.40 -0.04
CA VAL A 24 -10.49 -7.17 1.09
C VAL A 24 -9.79 -8.53 1.21
N ALA A 25 -9.51 -9.22 0.11
CA ALA A 25 -8.80 -10.50 0.13
C ALA A 25 -7.38 -10.35 0.69
N LEU A 26 -6.65 -9.29 0.31
CA LEU A 26 -5.33 -8.97 0.86
C LEU A 26 -5.39 -8.72 2.37
N ALA A 27 -6.39 -7.95 2.83
CA ALA A 27 -6.60 -7.71 4.25
C ALA A 27 -6.88 -9.02 5.02
N ALA A 28 -7.75 -9.88 4.48
CA ALA A 28 -8.07 -11.17 5.07
C ALA A 28 -6.89 -12.14 5.12
N ARG A 29 -5.96 -12.04 4.16
CA ARG A 29 -4.71 -12.83 4.12
C ARG A 29 -3.60 -12.26 5.02
N GLY A 30 -3.80 -11.08 5.61
CA GLY A 30 -2.78 -10.39 6.40
C GLY A 30 -1.69 -9.71 5.55
N GLU A 31 -1.94 -9.53 4.26
CA GLU A 31 -0.99 -8.94 3.31
C GLU A 31 -1.15 -7.43 3.15
N LEU A 32 -2.23 -6.86 3.70
CA LEU A 32 -2.46 -5.42 3.71
C LEU A 32 -2.01 -4.83 5.06
N PRO A 33 -0.90 -4.07 5.11
CA PRO A 33 -0.33 -3.59 6.35
C PRO A 33 -1.25 -2.57 7.03
N GLY A 34 -1.38 -2.69 8.35
CA GLY A 34 -2.25 -1.84 9.15
C GLY A 34 -3.74 -2.14 8.98
N ALA A 35 -4.12 -3.20 8.26
CA ALA A 35 -5.51 -3.62 8.13
C ALA A 35 -6.01 -4.34 9.38
N PHE A 36 -7.18 -3.94 9.88
CA PHE A 36 -7.83 -4.57 11.02
C PHE A 36 -9.36 -4.51 10.93
N ARG A 37 -10.00 -5.32 11.76
CA ARG A 37 -11.46 -5.32 11.93
C ARG A 37 -11.78 -5.10 13.40
N LEU A 38 -12.68 -4.16 13.69
CA LEU A 38 -13.13 -3.93 15.07
C LEU A 38 -13.95 -5.09 15.60
N THR A 39 -14.62 -5.86 14.73
CA THR A 39 -15.43 -7.01 15.11
C THR A 39 -15.38 -8.11 14.03
N PRO A 40 -15.72 -9.38 14.34
CA PRO A 40 -15.70 -10.49 13.38
C PRO A 40 -16.66 -10.35 12.19
N ARG A 41 -17.68 -9.48 12.31
CA ARG A 41 -18.59 -9.08 11.21
C ARG A 41 -18.43 -7.61 10.83
N GLY A 42 -17.44 -6.94 11.41
CA GLY A 42 -17.18 -5.52 11.21
C GLY A 42 -16.53 -5.25 9.87
N ARG A 43 -16.60 -3.98 9.49
CA ARG A 43 -15.89 -3.43 8.33
C ARG A 43 -14.39 -3.47 8.58
N TRP A 44 -13.65 -3.71 7.50
CA TRP A 44 -12.21 -3.56 7.48
C TRP A 44 -11.83 -2.08 7.42
N LEU A 45 -10.86 -1.71 8.25
CA LEU A 45 -10.21 -0.40 8.26
C LEU A 45 -8.70 -0.60 8.13
N VAL A 46 -8.02 0.44 7.67
CA VAL A 46 -6.56 0.48 7.57
C VAL A 46 -6.03 1.72 8.24
N ASP A 47 -5.04 1.57 9.12
CA ASP A 47 -4.32 2.71 9.67
C ASP A 47 -3.63 3.50 8.54
N ALA A 48 -4.00 4.78 8.42
CA ALA A 48 -3.52 5.62 7.33
C ALA A 48 -2.01 5.85 7.40
N THR A 49 -1.46 6.03 8.60
CA THR A 49 -0.03 6.31 8.78
C THR A 49 0.81 5.07 8.42
N VAL A 50 0.34 3.88 8.79
CA VAL A 50 1.00 2.62 8.43
C VAL A 50 0.96 2.40 6.92
N LEU A 51 -0.20 2.59 6.29
CA LEU A 51 -0.36 2.42 4.85
C LEU A 51 0.48 3.42 4.06
N ASP A 52 0.45 4.70 4.41
CA ASP A 52 1.20 5.75 3.73
C ASP A 52 2.70 5.53 3.83
N ARG A 53 3.19 5.08 5.00
CA ARG A 53 4.59 4.70 5.18
C ARG A 53 4.97 3.53 4.29
N TYR A 54 4.12 2.50 4.22
CA TYR A 54 4.36 1.34 3.38
C TYR A 54 4.40 1.70 1.89
N VAL A 55 3.42 2.46 1.40
CA VAL A 55 3.37 2.91 0.01
C VAL A 55 4.57 3.78 -0.35
N SER A 56 4.96 4.70 0.54
CA SER A 56 6.14 5.54 0.36
C SER A 56 7.42 4.69 0.27
N SER A 57 7.60 3.75 1.19
CA SER A 57 8.75 2.84 1.20
C SER A 57 8.83 1.98 -0.06
N TYR A 58 7.68 1.45 -0.51
CA TYR A 58 7.62 0.63 -1.71
C TYR A 58 8.01 1.44 -2.96
N LYS A 59 7.46 2.65 -3.11
CA LYS A 59 7.80 3.56 -4.22
C LYS A 59 9.29 3.91 -4.24
N THR A 60 9.88 4.21 -3.09
CA THR A 60 11.32 4.50 -2.99
C THR A 60 12.16 3.31 -3.42
N LYS A 61 11.80 2.09 -2.99
CA LYS A 61 12.51 0.87 -3.39
C LYS A 61 12.44 0.63 -4.90
N GLN A 62 11.24 0.74 -5.50
CA GLN A 62 11.06 0.57 -6.94
C GLN A 62 11.88 1.60 -7.75
N LEU A 63 11.91 2.86 -7.30
CA LEU A 63 12.70 3.90 -7.94
C LEU A 63 14.21 3.58 -7.87
N GLN A 64 14.69 3.12 -6.73
CA GLN A 64 16.09 2.74 -6.55
C GLN A 64 16.50 1.58 -7.46
N GLU A 65 15.64 0.56 -7.58
CA GLU A 65 15.87 -0.57 -8.49
C GLU A 65 15.93 -0.12 -9.95
N HIS A 66 15.03 0.79 -10.35
CA HIS A 66 15.05 1.38 -11.69
C HIS A 66 16.33 2.18 -11.96
N ILE A 67 16.78 3.01 -11.01
CA ILE A 67 18.03 3.77 -11.11
C ILE A 67 19.23 2.82 -11.24
N ASN A 68 19.32 1.80 -10.38
CA ASN A 68 20.41 0.83 -10.41
C ASN A 68 20.48 0.07 -11.74
N SER A 69 19.34 -0.34 -12.26
CA SER A 69 19.26 -1.01 -13.57
C SER A 69 19.66 -0.09 -14.72
N ALA A 70 19.30 1.20 -14.66
CA ALA A 70 19.71 2.19 -15.66
C ALA A 70 21.23 2.40 -15.66
N TYR A 71 21.86 2.47 -14.49
CA TYR A 71 23.32 2.58 -14.38
C TYR A 71 24.06 1.33 -14.86
N GLN A 72 23.56 0.12 -14.57
CA GLN A 72 24.19 -1.13 -15.00
C GLN A 72 24.11 -1.36 -16.53
N SER A 73 23.23 -0.63 -17.22
CA SER A 73 23.04 -0.73 -18.67
C SER A 73 23.77 0.37 -19.46
N ALA A 74 24.40 1.33 -18.78
CA ALA A 74 25.20 2.37 -19.42
C ALA A 74 26.58 1.78 -19.78
N PRO A 75 26.96 1.71 -21.06
CA PRO A 75 28.30 1.29 -21.43
C PRO A 75 29.31 2.31 -20.90
N GLU A 76 30.39 1.83 -20.29
CA GLU A 76 31.56 2.64 -19.96
C GLU A 76 32.02 3.37 -21.24
N SER A 77 32.05 4.71 -21.17
CA SER A 77 32.41 5.58 -22.29
C SER A 77 33.92 5.63 -22.51
#